data_AF-A0A0G0MHA0-F1
#
_entry.id   AF-A0A0G0MHA0-F1
#
_cell.length_a   1.000
_cell.length_b   1.000
_cell.length_c   1.000
_cell.angle_alpha   90.00
_cell.angle_beta   90.00
_cell.angle_gamma   90.00
#
_symmetry.space_group_name_H-M   'P 1'
#
loop_
_entity.id
_entity.type
_entity.pdbx_description
1 polymer ?
#
loop_
_entity_poly.entity_id
_entity_poly.type
_entity_poly.pdbx_seq_one_letter_code
_entity_poly.pdbx_strand_id
1 'polypeptide(L)'
;MKNLSKYFVVVVIASVFLLFPKNNAQAACIFNEAFANWWSKTTVALNESVGFTVPGNVECANKTVIVEFYGQSGFDFFIKTMSVKANSSGNTPVTVSFSATDFGVRSGDQRVYYKIKTEDGSSNQLTSQDLTVRLSTGGSCTLTSAQWRWNFRNEKILGSPLHMMVSGRGCAGYGVSFKIYTDDSIDYEIDTINGTFDSTGTSLDVIWVANNRNDSRPISSSLYNYNFYFIASAGTGQGNAVTKVTSDTVMIPTNSQNGCINCNNIFAPSTCVCADNFSESRGLASSCDSVCSSHIGDAKSDTLGTGGGGMVCGNNRCETGESPINCPADCKPGQTQTYPFSIENPLKGGANDFTGLVKIIAQWLFNLAIPIAVAMIVYSGILFLTAQGEPAKVTKAKEVLKYAVIGLAIILIGSGFITLIQSILELGSSSPASNSGQPTLPTNNTGGNTALLGAVGGKCTGDRDCFTGLKCQDTICKRGTGNLINEPCNSARNCDVGSICDKSDLGLQVIDGQTLGTCLLDNNVTGGRIGDVCERDSNCISGLKCNKICQRRDGNLIGEPCVNTAPGGNCNSQACSTFGSNVVGTCVIKP
;
A
#
# COMPACT_ATOMS: atom_id res chain seq x y z
N MET A 1 -52.82 -9.27 -6.84
CA MET A 1 -51.39 -8.87 -6.84
C MET A 1 -50.38 -10.04 -6.69
N LYS A 2 -50.71 -11.19 -6.06
CA LYS A 2 -49.76 -12.32 -5.90
C LYS A 2 -49.42 -13.12 -7.18
N ASN A 3 -50.23 -13.04 -8.25
CA ASN A 3 -50.01 -13.82 -9.48
C ASN A 3 -49.28 -13.08 -10.61
N LEU A 4 -49.19 -11.74 -10.59
CA LEU A 4 -48.44 -10.99 -11.61
C LEU A 4 -46.92 -11.10 -11.44
N SER A 5 -46.44 -11.24 -10.19
CA SER A 5 -45.00 -11.37 -9.88
C SER A 5 -44.39 -12.68 -10.43
N LYS A 6 -45.17 -13.77 -10.49
CA LYS A 6 -44.66 -15.07 -10.99
C LYS A 6 -44.42 -15.05 -12.51
N TYR A 7 -45.28 -14.38 -13.27
CA TYR A 7 -45.12 -14.31 -14.73
C TYR A 7 -43.98 -13.37 -15.16
N PHE A 8 -43.74 -12.29 -14.42
CA PHE A 8 -42.65 -11.36 -14.73
C PHE A 8 -41.26 -11.99 -14.50
N VAL A 9 -41.11 -12.81 -13.47
CA VAL A 9 -39.84 -13.49 -13.13
C VAL A 9 -39.50 -14.59 -14.15
N VAL A 10 -40.49 -15.35 -14.65
CA VAL A 10 -40.26 -16.40 -15.66
C VAL A 10 -39.83 -15.82 -17.00
N VAL A 11 -40.39 -14.68 -17.41
CA VAL A 11 -40.02 -14.02 -18.67
C VAL A 11 -38.59 -13.47 -18.61
N VAL A 12 -38.17 -12.90 -17.48
CA VAL A 12 -36.82 -12.34 -17.31
C VAL A 12 -35.74 -13.44 -17.28
N ILE A 13 -36.00 -14.57 -16.61
CA ILE A 13 -35.05 -15.71 -16.56
C ILE A 13 -34.93 -16.39 -17.94
N ALA A 14 -36.03 -16.53 -18.68
CA ALA A 14 -36.01 -17.10 -20.02
C ALA A 14 -35.25 -16.21 -21.04
N SER A 15 -35.32 -14.89 -20.91
CA SER A 15 -34.57 -13.96 -21.76
C SER A 15 -33.06 -13.91 -21.46
N VAL A 16 -32.64 -14.18 -20.22
CA VAL A 16 -31.22 -14.22 -19.83
C VAL A 16 -30.54 -15.50 -20.33
N PHE A 17 -31.27 -16.63 -20.42
CA PHE A 17 -30.72 -17.88 -20.95
C PHE A 17 -30.59 -17.95 -22.48
N LEU A 18 -31.29 -17.09 -23.22
CA LEU A 18 -31.21 -17.02 -24.68
C LEU A 18 -30.10 -16.10 -25.21
N LEU A 19 -29.37 -15.40 -24.32
CA LEU A 19 -28.29 -14.46 -24.68
C LEU A 19 -26.87 -14.99 -24.43
N PHE A 20 -26.71 -16.23 -23.95
CA PHE A 20 -25.41 -16.88 -23.91
C PHE A 20 -25.24 -17.76 -25.15
N PRO A 21 -24.39 -17.38 -26.12
CA PRO A 21 -23.97 -18.34 -27.13
C PRO A 21 -23.26 -19.49 -26.41
N LYS A 22 -23.62 -20.72 -26.75
CA LYS A 22 -22.86 -21.93 -26.39
C LYS A 22 -21.41 -21.71 -26.84
N ASN A 23 -20.49 -21.46 -25.91
CA ASN A 23 -19.06 -21.50 -26.18
C ASN A 23 -18.64 -22.96 -26.38
N ASN A 24 -18.83 -23.45 -27.60
CA ASN A 24 -17.97 -24.46 -28.20
C ASN A 24 -17.18 -23.75 -29.31
N ALA A 25 -16.25 -22.87 -28.93
CA ALA A 25 -15.22 -22.44 -29.86
C ALA A 25 -14.16 -23.56 -29.90
N GLN A 26 -14.07 -24.27 -31.02
CA GLN A 26 -12.88 -25.05 -31.34
C GLN A 26 -11.68 -24.09 -31.34
N ALA A 27 -10.62 -24.38 -30.57
CA ALA A 27 -9.42 -23.56 -30.55
C ALA A 27 -8.84 -23.44 -31.97
N ALA A 28 -8.59 -22.21 -32.45
CA ALA A 28 -8.08 -21.96 -33.79
C ALA A 28 -6.60 -22.34 -33.91
N CYS A 29 -5.79 -21.98 -32.91
CA CYS A 29 -4.40 -22.44 -32.78
C CYS A 29 -4.37 -23.79 -32.08
N ILE A 30 -3.80 -24.80 -32.72
CA ILE A 30 -3.71 -26.15 -32.15
C ILE A 30 -2.24 -26.53 -32.05
N PHE A 31 -1.75 -26.65 -30.82
CA PHE A 31 -0.47 -27.29 -30.51
C PHE A 31 -0.63 -28.81 -30.60
N ASN A 32 0.34 -29.47 -31.23
CA ASN A 32 0.28 -30.90 -31.49
C ASN A 32 1.30 -31.68 -30.63
N GLU A 33 0.78 -32.49 -29.70
CA GLU A 33 1.57 -33.34 -28.80
C GLU A 33 2.33 -34.46 -29.53
N ALA A 34 1.80 -34.99 -30.64
CA ALA A 34 2.37 -36.16 -31.33
C ALA A 34 3.70 -35.86 -32.03
N PHE A 35 4.00 -34.58 -32.28
CA PHE A 35 5.22 -34.13 -32.94
C PHE A 35 6.09 -33.25 -32.03
N ALA A 36 5.72 -33.09 -30.76
CA ALA A 36 6.46 -32.26 -29.84
C ALA A 36 7.79 -32.91 -29.46
N ASN A 37 8.90 -32.20 -29.72
CA ASN A 37 10.18 -32.55 -29.12
C ASN A 37 10.20 -31.93 -27.72
N TRP A 38 9.64 -32.66 -26.75
CA TRP A 38 9.34 -32.16 -25.41
C TRP A 38 10.54 -31.54 -24.72
N TRP A 39 11.72 -32.16 -24.85
CA TRP A 39 12.99 -31.67 -24.36
C TRP A 39 14.14 -32.21 -25.23
N SER A 40 15.11 -31.36 -25.56
CA SER A 40 16.32 -31.77 -26.30
C SER A 40 17.24 -32.66 -25.48
N LYS A 41 17.03 -32.73 -24.16
CA LYS A 41 17.75 -33.55 -23.18
C LYS A 41 16.75 -34.09 -22.15
N THR A 42 16.96 -35.29 -21.64
CA THR A 42 16.15 -35.86 -20.54
C THR A 42 16.68 -35.49 -19.16
N THR A 43 17.93 -35.02 -19.08
CA THR A 43 18.57 -34.58 -17.84
C THR A 43 19.49 -33.39 -18.10
N VAL A 44 19.47 -32.39 -17.22
CA VAL A 44 20.36 -31.23 -17.25
C VAL A 44 20.88 -30.86 -15.87
N ALA A 45 22.07 -30.29 -15.80
CA ALA A 45 22.58 -29.65 -14.58
C ALA A 45 22.01 -28.23 -14.41
N LEU A 46 22.17 -27.66 -13.21
CA LEU A 46 21.86 -26.25 -12.99
C LEU A 46 22.63 -25.35 -13.97
N ASN A 47 21.95 -24.32 -14.45
CA ASN A 47 22.39 -23.34 -15.45
C ASN A 47 22.73 -23.92 -16.83
N GLU A 48 22.62 -25.24 -17.03
CA GLU A 48 22.73 -25.85 -18.34
C GLU A 48 21.48 -25.55 -19.17
N SER A 49 21.67 -25.10 -20.41
CA SER A 49 20.56 -24.81 -21.32
C SER A 49 19.99 -26.08 -21.94
N VAL A 50 18.65 -26.15 -21.99
CA VAL A 50 17.86 -27.16 -22.67
C VAL A 50 16.90 -26.48 -23.64
N GLY A 51 16.82 -27.02 -24.86
CA GLY A 51 15.89 -26.55 -25.87
C GLY A 51 14.67 -27.45 -25.96
N PHE A 52 13.56 -26.95 -26.47
CA PHE A 52 12.44 -27.75 -26.94
C PHE A 52 11.69 -27.01 -28.05
N THR A 53 10.83 -27.71 -28.78
CA THR A 53 9.98 -27.08 -29.79
C THR A 53 8.60 -27.70 -29.75
N VAL A 54 7.59 -26.85 -29.57
CA VAL A 54 6.18 -27.26 -29.62
C VAL A 54 5.62 -26.91 -31.00
N PRO A 55 5.24 -27.90 -31.82
CA PRO A 55 4.64 -27.66 -33.11
C PRO A 55 3.20 -27.14 -32.96
N GLY A 56 2.87 -26.12 -33.73
CA GLY A 56 1.53 -25.58 -33.85
C GLY A 56 1.07 -25.61 -35.31
N ASN A 57 -0.23 -25.57 -35.55
CA ASN A 57 -0.77 -25.31 -36.89
C ASN A 57 -0.49 -23.84 -37.31
N VAL A 58 -0.77 -23.52 -38.58
CA VAL A 58 -0.51 -22.19 -39.15
C VAL A 58 -1.23 -21.04 -38.42
N GLU A 59 -2.33 -21.31 -37.75
CA GLU A 59 -3.08 -20.35 -36.94
C GLU A 59 -2.33 -19.90 -35.67
N CYS A 60 -1.29 -20.64 -35.27
CA CYS A 60 -0.39 -20.25 -34.19
C CYS A 60 0.69 -19.26 -34.65
N ALA A 61 0.85 -19.01 -35.95
CA ALA A 61 1.97 -18.23 -36.48
C ALA A 61 2.03 -16.81 -35.90
N ASN A 62 3.24 -16.41 -35.47
CA ASN A 62 3.53 -15.10 -34.86
C ASN A 62 2.75 -14.77 -33.56
N LYS A 63 1.99 -15.71 -33.00
CA LYS A 63 1.31 -15.51 -31.71
C LYS A 63 2.31 -15.55 -30.56
N THR A 64 2.04 -14.78 -29.51
CA THR A 64 2.74 -14.90 -28.23
C THR A 64 2.23 -16.12 -27.48
N VAL A 65 3.17 -16.98 -27.10
CA VAL A 65 2.91 -18.23 -26.41
C VAL A 65 3.51 -18.15 -25.01
N ILE A 66 2.70 -18.47 -24.02
CA ILE A 66 3.07 -18.53 -22.61
C ILE A 66 3.48 -19.96 -22.29
N VAL A 67 4.68 -20.11 -21.71
CA VAL A 67 5.18 -21.36 -21.17
C VAL A 67 5.34 -21.23 -19.66
N GLU A 68 4.60 -22.03 -18.90
CA GLU A 68 4.62 -22.07 -17.44
C GLU A 68 5.37 -23.34 -17.00
N PHE A 69 6.49 -23.21 -16.30
CA PHE A 69 7.30 -24.31 -15.80
C PHE A 69 6.90 -24.68 -14.37
N TYR A 70 6.82 -25.98 -14.09
CA TYR A 70 6.44 -26.55 -12.81
C TYR A 70 7.44 -27.64 -12.40
N GLY A 71 7.69 -27.76 -11.11
CA GLY A 71 8.45 -28.87 -10.53
C GLY A 71 7.56 -29.82 -9.76
N GLN A 72 7.90 -31.11 -9.74
CA GLN A 72 7.22 -32.14 -8.94
C GLN A 72 8.11 -32.56 -7.77
N SER A 73 7.67 -32.25 -6.54
CA SER A 73 8.29 -32.75 -5.31
C SER A 73 7.21 -32.94 -4.24
N GLY A 74 6.51 -34.08 -4.29
CA GLY A 74 5.31 -34.36 -3.49
C GLY A 74 4.05 -33.66 -4.02
N PHE A 75 4.11 -32.34 -4.17
CA PHE A 75 3.12 -31.51 -4.84
C PHE A 75 3.77 -30.70 -5.97
N ASP A 76 2.96 -30.31 -6.95
CA ASP A 76 3.41 -29.48 -8.06
C ASP A 76 3.63 -28.04 -7.56
N PHE A 77 4.81 -27.48 -7.84
CA PHE A 77 5.13 -26.10 -7.53
C PHE A 77 5.47 -25.33 -8.81
N PHE A 78 5.01 -24.09 -8.88
CA PHE A 78 5.35 -23.19 -9.97
C PHE A 78 6.82 -22.77 -9.88
N ILE A 79 7.54 -22.81 -11.01
CA ILE A 79 8.94 -22.39 -11.11
C ILE A 79 9.02 -20.99 -11.70
N LYS A 80 8.60 -20.85 -12.97
CA LYS A 80 8.65 -19.58 -13.70
C LYS A 80 7.79 -19.62 -14.95
N THR A 81 7.58 -18.44 -15.54
CA THR A 81 6.91 -18.27 -16.83
C THR A 81 7.84 -17.65 -17.86
N MET A 82 7.72 -18.06 -19.11
CA MET A 82 8.35 -17.44 -20.26
C MET A 82 7.32 -17.10 -21.32
N SER A 83 7.52 -15.98 -22.03
CA SER A 83 6.73 -15.60 -23.20
C SER A 83 7.60 -15.71 -24.44
N VAL A 84 7.17 -16.50 -25.42
CA VAL A 84 7.92 -16.80 -26.64
C VAL A 84 7.01 -16.60 -27.85
N LYS A 85 7.52 -16.01 -28.93
CA LYS A 85 6.75 -15.88 -30.18
C LYS A 85 6.88 -17.16 -31.01
N ALA A 86 5.75 -17.71 -31.43
CA ALA A 86 5.74 -18.77 -32.44
C ALA A 86 6.28 -18.22 -33.77
N ASN A 87 7.01 -19.04 -34.51
CA ASN A 87 7.55 -18.67 -35.81
C ASN A 87 6.45 -18.57 -36.88
N SER A 88 6.81 -18.22 -38.11
CA SER A 88 5.88 -18.08 -39.24
C SER A 88 5.16 -19.38 -39.62
N SER A 89 5.66 -20.54 -39.19
CA SER A 89 5.05 -21.84 -39.40
C SER A 89 4.16 -22.29 -38.24
N GLY A 90 4.05 -21.49 -37.17
CA GLY A 90 3.28 -21.82 -35.96
C GLY A 90 4.06 -22.63 -34.92
N ASN A 91 5.33 -22.95 -35.16
CA ASN A 91 6.17 -23.69 -34.22
C ASN A 91 6.77 -22.75 -33.17
N THR A 92 6.85 -23.22 -31.93
CA THR A 92 7.36 -22.44 -30.80
C THR A 92 8.68 -23.03 -30.29
N PRO A 93 9.84 -22.60 -30.83
CA PRO A 93 11.14 -23.01 -30.32
C PRO A 93 11.48 -22.25 -29.04
N VAL A 94 11.91 -22.97 -28.00
CA VAL A 94 12.24 -22.40 -26.69
C VAL A 94 13.60 -22.93 -26.25
N THR A 95 14.42 -22.07 -25.66
CA THR A 95 15.63 -22.43 -24.93
C THR A 95 15.51 -21.89 -23.51
N VAL A 96 15.70 -22.75 -22.52
CA VAL A 96 15.60 -22.42 -21.09
C VAL A 96 16.76 -23.04 -20.32
N SER A 97 17.19 -22.40 -19.24
CA SER A 97 18.07 -22.97 -18.23
C SER A 97 17.42 -22.82 -16.87
N PHE A 98 17.77 -23.66 -15.90
CA PHE A 98 17.24 -23.61 -14.55
C PHE A 98 18.35 -23.31 -13.55
N SER A 99 18.19 -22.29 -12.73
CA SER A 99 19.15 -21.94 -11.66
C SER A 99 18.77 -22.59 -10.34
N ALA A 100 19.64 -22.53 -9.33
CA ALA A 100 19.29 -23.05 -8.00
C ALA A 100 18.09 -22.31 -7.38
N THR A 101 17.97 -21.00 -7.62
CA THR A 101 16.89 -20.16 -7.10
C THR A 101 15.51 -20.58 -7.61
N ASP A 102 15.44 -21.18 -8.82
CA ASP A 102 14.21 -21.72 -9.41
C ASP A 102 13.59 -22.84 -8.55
N PHE A 103 14.37 -23.45 -7.65
CA PHE A 103 13.95 -24.59 -6.82
C PHE A 103 13.88 -24.28 -5.32
N GLY A 104 14.37 -23.11 -4.88
CA GLY A 104 14.39 -22.69 -3.48
C GLY A 104 15.23 -23.62 -2.60
N VAL A 105 14.64 -24.15 -1.53
CA VAL A 105 15.30 -25.07 -0.57
C VAL A 105 15.34 -26.53 -1.00
N ARG A 106 14.79 -26.83 -2.18
CA ARG A 106 14.69 -28.23 -2.65
C ARG A 106 16.07 -28.75 -2.97
N SER A 107 16.28 -30.04 -2.69
CA SER A 107 17.52 -30.75 -2.99
C SER A 107 17.21 -32.10 -3.60
N GLY A 108 18.24 -32.73 -4.18
CA GLY A 108 18.08 -33.89 -5.04
C GLY A 108 17.56 -33.53 -6.43
N ASP A 109 17.61 -34.48 -7.34
CA ASP A 109 17.15 -34.30 -8.72
C ASP A 109 15.66 -33.92 -8.74
N GLN A 110 15.34 -32.81 -9.40
CA GLN A 110 13.97 -32.32 -9.52
C GLN A 110 13.39 -32.77 -10.86
N ARG A 111 12.12 -33.22 -10.85
CA ARG A 111 11.36 -33.41 -12.09
C ARG A 111 10.67 -32.11 -12.44
N VAL A 112 10.90 -31.62 -13.66
CA VAL A 112 10.37 -30.36 -14.18
C VAL A 112 9.55 -30.64 -15.43
N TYR A 113 8.37 -30.06 -15.52
CA TYR A 113 7.54 -30.11 -16.73
C TYR A 113 7.01 -28.71 -17.03
N TYR A 114 6.50 -28.47 -18.24
CA TYR A 114 5.86 -27.20 -18.59
C TYR A 114 4.45 -27.38 -19.10
N LYS A 115 3.67 -26.31 -18.97
CA LYS A 115 2.37 -26.13 -19.64
C LYS A 115 2.47 -25.00 -20.64
N ILE A 116 1.85 -25.15 -21.80
CA ILE A 116 1.93 -24.17 -22.89
C ILE A 116 0.54 -23.80 -23.41
N LYS A 117 0.32 -22.50 -23.64
CA LYS A 117 -0.91 -21.91 -24.19
C LYS A 117 -0.61 -20.58 -24.90
N THR A 118 -1.43 -20.14 -25.83
CA THR A 118 -1.33 -18.76 -26.35
C THR A 118 -1.80 -17.75 -25.31
N GLU A 119 -1.20 -16.56 -25.31
CA GLU A 119 -1.54 -15.48 -24.39
C GLU A 119 -2.99 -14.99 -24.54
N ASP A 120 -3.51 -15.03 -25.77
CA ASP A 120 -4.89 -14.65 -26.09
C ASP A 120 -5.94 -15.73 -25.77
N GLY A 121 -5.53 -16.88 -25.21
CA GLY A 121 -6.40 -18.01 -24.88
C GLY A 121 -7.01 -18.73 -26.08
N SER A 122 -6.55 -18.44 -27.30
CA SER A 122 -7.08 -19.01 -28.55
C SER A 122 -6.55 -20.41 -28.90
N SER A 123 -5.68 -20.99 -28.05
CA SER A 123 -5.10 -22.31 -28.25
C SER A 123 -5.64 -23.38 -27.29
N ASN A 124 -5.43 -24.65 -27.64
CA ASN A 124 -5.42 -25.72 -26.65
C ASN A 124 -4.24 -25.57 -25.68
N GLN A 125 -4.33 -26.22 -24.52
CA GLN A 125 -3.25 -26.31 -23.55
C GLN A 125 -2.58 -27.68 -23.66
N LEU A 126 -1.25 -27.72 -23.68
CA LEU A 126 -0.48 -28.96 -23.59
C LEU A 126 0.37 -28.97 -22.32
N THR A 127 0.68 -30.18 -21.83
CA THR A 127 1.60 -30.42 -20.72
C THR A 127 2.72 -31.33 -21.21
N SER A 128 3.98 -30.96 -20.93
CA SER A 128 5.14 -31.73 -21.37
C SER A 128 5.38 -33.00 -20.56
N GLN A 129 6.26 -33.85 -21.06
CA GLN A 129 6.93 -34.87 -20.24
C GLN A 129 7.88 -34.23 -19.23
N ASP A 130 8.34 -35.01 -18.25
CA ASP A 130 9.28 -34.58 -17.22
C ASP A 130 10.72 -34.50 -17.76
N LEU A 131 11.41 -33.40 -17.44
CA LEU A 131 12.84 -33.21 -17.49
C LEU A 131 13.42 -33.42 -16.10
N THR A 132 14.55 -34.13 -15.99
CA THR A 132 15.28 -34.21 -14.73
C THR A 132 16.30 -33.07 -14.63
N VAL A 133 16.18 -32.21 -13.63
CA VAL A 133 17.16 -31.16 -13.32
C VAL A 133 17.99 -31.61 -12.13
N ARG A 134 19.30 -31.76 -12.32
CA ARG A 134 20.24 -32.16 -11.27
C ARG A 134 20.67 -30.94 -10.46
N LEU A 135 20.27 -30.90 -9.20
CA LEU A 135 20.62 -29.83 -8.26
C LEU A 135 21.99 -30.06 -7.56
N SER A 136 22.73 -31.09 -8.00
CA SER A 136 23.98 -31.67 -7.44
C SER A 136 23.78 -32.93 -6.60
N THR A 137 24.77 -33.81 -6.71
CA THR A 137 24.76 -35.22 -6.29
C THR A 137 25.37 -35.41 -4.90
N GLY A 138 24.58 -35.95 -3.97
CA GLY A 138 25.01 -36.99 -3.03
C GLY A 138 26.07 -36.69 -1.96
N GLY A 139 26.41 -35.43 -1.67
CA GLY A 139 27.20 -35.07 -0.48
C GLY A 139 26.27 -34.74 0.70
N SER A 140 26.52 -35.19 1.92
CA SER A 140 25.84 -34.60 3.08
C SER A 140 26.41 -33.19 3.29
N CYS A 141 25.71 -32.15 2.81
CA CYS A 141 26.07 -30.78 3.14
C CYS A 141 26.10 -30.66 4.66
N THR A 142 27.28 -30.36 5.19
CA THR A 142 27.50 -30.20 6.63
C THR A 142 27.74 -28.74 6.90
N LEU A 143 26.73 -28.06 7.44
CA LEU A 143 26.89 -26.70 7.92
C LEU A 143 27.84 -26.68 9.12
N THR A 144 28.79 -25.74 9.14
CA THR A 144 29.87 -25.68 10.14
C THR A 144 29.81 -24.44 11.01
N SER A 145 29.30 -23.32 10.51
CA SER A 145 29.14 -22.09 11.27
C SER A 145 28.00 -21.22 10.75
N ALA A 146 27.43 -20.42 11.63
CA ALA A 146 26.47 -19.36 11.33
C ALA A 146 26.90 -18.09 12.06
N GLN A 147 27.00 -16.99 11.33
CA GLN A 147 27.49 -15.71 11.86
C GLN A 147 26.75 -14.56 11.22
N TRP A 148 26.50 -13.52 12.01
CA TRP A 148 26.03 -12.24 11.48
C TRP A 148 27.20 -11.37 11.03
N ARG A 149 27.04 -10.65 9.92
CA ARG A 149 27.94 -9.57 9.48
C ARG A 149 27.15 -8.34 9.09
N TRP A 150 27.78 -7.17 9.27
CA TRP A 150 27.22 -5.87 8.91
C TRP A 150 28.37 -4.89 8.69
N ASN A 151 28.09 -3.78 7.99
CA ASN A 151 29.12 -2.84 7.55
C ASN A 151 29.19 -1.52 8.36
N PHE A 152 28.39 -1.37 9.43
CA PHE A 152 28.29 -0.12 10.21
C PHE A 152 29.14 -0.13 11.50
N ARG A 153 29.54 1.06 11.97
CA ARG A 153 30.34 1.20 13.21
C ARG A 153 29.48 1.02 14.46
N ASN A 154 30.03 0.27 15.42
CA ASN A 154 29.71 0.16 16.85
C ASN A 154 28.27 -0.17 17.29
N GLU A 155 27.23 0.02 16.48
CA GLU A 155 25.84 -0.29 16.84
C GLU A 155 25.07 -0.86 15.65
N LYS A 156 24.18 -1.83 15.93
CA LYS A 156 23.33 -2.47 14.91
C LYS A 156 22.07 -1.64 14.71
N ILE A 157 21.66 -1.47 13.47
CA ILE A 157 20.63 -0.50 13.07
C ILE A 157 19.40 -1.24 12.54
N LEU A 158 18.22 -0.86 13.03
CA LEU A 158 16.94 -1.35 12.53
C LEU A 158 16.71 -0.85 11.10
N GLY A 159 16.24 -1.72 10.21
CA GLY A 159 16.04 -1.42 8.78
C GLY A 159 17.32 -1.51 7.93
N SER A 160 18.48 -1.75 8.52
CA SER A 160 19.72 -1.94 7.76
C SER A 160 19.92 -3.40 7.32
N PRO A 161 20.62 -3.65 6.18
CA PRO A 161 20.91 -5.00 5.72
C PRO A 161 21.93 -5.69 6.64
N LEU A 162 21.51 -6.82 7.18
CA LEU A 162 22.32 -7.75 7.97
C LEU A 162 22.64 -8.97 7.12
N HIS A 163 23.91 -9.33 7.05
CA HIS A 163 24.40 -10.50 6.33
C HIS A 163 24.36 -11.72 7.26
N MET A 164 23.57 -12.72 6.92
CA MET A 164 23.54 -14.04 7.54
C MET A 164 24.54 -14.93 6.80
N MET A 165 25.74 -15.04 7.35
CA MET A 165 26.81 -15.85 6.79
C MET A 165 26.78 -17.26 7.35
N VAL A 166 26.75 -18.24 6.46
CA VAL A 166 26.82 -19.66 6.81
C VAL A 166 27.98 -20.30 6.07
N SER A 167 28.81 -21.06 6.76
CA SER A 167 29.83 -21.89 6.13
C SER A 167 29.44 -23.36 6.17
N GLY A 168 29.90 -24.12 5.19
CA GLY A 168 29.62 -25.54 5.12
C GLY A 168 30.66 -26.30 4.33
N ARG A 169 30.68 -27.62 4.51
CA ARG A 169 31.51 -28.56 3.76
C ARG A 169 30.63 -29.42 2.86
N GLY A 170 30.98 -29.49 1.58
CA GLY A 170 30.23 -30.27 0.59
C GLY A 170 28.87 -29.68 0.26
N CYS A 171 28.71 -28.36 0.40
CA CYS A 171 27.44 -27.67 0.21
C CYS A 171 27.28 -27.03 -1.17
N ALA A 172 28.07 -27.41 -2.17
CA ALA A 172 28.02 -26.77 -3.50
C ALA A 172 26.62 -26.93 -4.14
N GLY A 173 25.94 -25.81 -4.38
CA GLY A 173 24.56 -25.79 -4.88
C GLY A 173 23.49 -26.22 -3.88
N TYR A 174 23.81 -26.40 -2.60
CA TYR A 174 22.82 -26.79 -1.58
C TYR A 174 21.95 -25.60 -1.17
N GLY A 175 20.63 -25.84 -1.16
CA GLY A 175 19.66 -24.96 -0.54
C GLY A 175 19.76 -25.01 0.99
N VAL A 176 19.69 -23.84 1.61
CA VAL A 176 19.70 -23.64 3.06
C VAL A 176 18.49 -22.80 3.43
N SER A 177 17.74 -23.26 4.43
CA SER A 177 16.65 -22.48 5.03
C SER A 177 17.13 -21.81 6.30
N PHE A 178 16.90 -20.51 6.40
CA PHE A 178 17.21 -19.65 7.53
C PHE A 178 15.89 -19.31 8.22
N LYS A 179 15.71 -19.79 9.44
CA LYS A 179 14.59 -19.39 10.30
C LYS A 179 15.11 -18.40 11.33
N ILE A 180 14.53 -17.22 11.38
CA ILE A 180 14.92 -16.14 12.28
C ILE A 180 13.98 -16.19 13.48
N TYR A 181 14.54 -16.15 14.68
CA TYR A 181 13.82 -16.17 15.94
C TYR A 181 14.16 -14.91 16.74
N THR A 182 13.20 -14.46 17.56
CA THR A 182 13.50 -13.57 18.67
C THR A 182 14.03 -14.35 19.86
N ASP A 183 15.00 -13.79 20.57
CA ASP A 183 15.54 -14.32 21.82
C ASP A 183 14.93 -13.52 22.99
N ASP A 184 13.66 -13.80 23.26
CA ASP A 184 12.86 -13.24 24.35
C ASP A 184 12.50 -14.36 25.35
N SER A 185 11.62 -14.11 26.32
CA SER A 185 11.17 -15.16 27.26
C SER A 185 10.49 -16.38 26.60
N ILE A 186 10.06 -16.22 25.35
CA ILE A 186 9.51 -17.29 24.50
C ILE A 186 10.02 -17.04 23.08
N ASP A 187 10.82 -17.97 22.56
CA ASP A 187 11.30 -17.91 21.18
C ASP A 187 10.15 -18.11 20.19
N TYR A 188 9.95 -17.16 19.29
CA TYR A 188 9.03 -17.29 18.18
C TYR A 188 9.73 -17.01 16.85
N GLU A 189 9.34 -17.75 15.81
CA GLU A 189 9.85 -17.58 14.46
C GLU A 189 9.25 -16.31 13.84
N ILE A 190 10.08 -15.34 13.51
CA ILE A 190 9.67 -14.07 12.91
C ILE A 190 9.81 -14.04 11.40
N ASP A 191 10.71 -14.84 10.83
CA ASP A 191 10.91 -14.84 9.39
C ASP A 191 11.54 -16.16 8.91
N THR A 192 11.32 -16.50 7.65
CA THR A 192 12.01 -17.60 6.97
C THR A 192 12.53 -17.13 5.63
N ILE A 193 13.85 -17.18 5.48
CA ILE A 193 14.54 -16.86 4.22
C ILE A 193 15.27 -18.09 3.72
N ASN A 194 15.38 -18.21 2.40
CA ASN A 194 16.10 -19.30 1.76
C ASN A 194 17.28 -18.75 0.98
N GLY A 195 18.40 -19.46 1.04
CA GLY A 195 19.58 -19.18 0.24
C GLY A 195 20.13 -20.45 -0.39
N THR A 196 21.02 -20.31 -1.36
CA THR A 196 21.72 -21.44 -1.97
C THR A 196 23.20 -21.14 -2.01
N PHE A 197 24.01 -22.07 -1.51
CA PHE A 197 25.46 -22.01 -1.69
C PHE A 197 25.83 -21.94 -3.17
N ASP A 198 26.91 -21.20 -3.45
CA ASP A 198 27.50 -21.14 -4.78
C ASP A 198 28.13 -22.48 -5.20
N SER A 199 28.73 -22.51 -6.39
CA SER A 199 29.41 -23.70 -6.92
C SER A 199 30.64 -24.14 -6.10
N THR A 200 31.18 -23.29 -5.23
CA THR A 200 32.29 -23.66 -4.34
C THR A 200 31.77 -24.40 -3.11
N GLY A 201 30.56 -24.06 -2.64
CA GLY A 201 29.92 -24.73 -1.52
C GLY A 201 30.60 -24.47 -0.17
N THR A 202 31.35 -23.37 -0.05
CA THR A 202 32.19 -23.05 1.13
C THR A 202 31.53 -22.04 2.06
N SER A 203 30.94 -20.97 1.51
CA SER A 203 30.18 -19.96 2.25
C SER A 203 28.93 -19.53 1.50
N LEU A 204 27.88 -19.24 2.24
CA LEU A 204 26.63 -18.67 1.79
C LEU A 204 26.41 -17.36 2.55
N ASP A 205 26.13 -16.29 1.82
CA ASP A 205 25.79 -14.98 2.35
C ASP A 205 24.36 -14.64 1.93
N VAL A 206 23.47 -14.45 2.91
CA VAL A 206 22.08 -14.08 2.69
C VAL A 206 21.80 -12.78 3.43
N ILE A 207 21.26 -11.80 2.73
CA ILE A 207 20.92 -10.50 3.32
C ILE A 207 19.51 -10.57 3.90
N TRP A 208 19.37 -10.19 5.17
CA TRP A 208 18.10 -9.97 5.85
C TRP A 208 18.02 -8.55 6.39
N VAL A 209 16.82 -7.98 6.43
CA VAL A 209 16.59 -6.64 6.98
C VAL A 209 15.64 -6.76 8.16
N ALA A 210 16.14 -6.44 9.36
CA ALA A 210 15.31 -6.39 10.56
C ALA A 210 14.35 -5.20 10.49
N ASN A 211 13.05 -5.45 10.28
CA ASN A 211 12.02 -4.41 10.24
C ASN A 211 10.66 -4.95 10.74
N ASN A 212 9.70 -4.06 10.98
CA ASN A 212 8.34 -4.41 11.43
C ASN A 212 7.46 -5.02 10.32
N ARG A 213 8.01 -5.27 9.13
CA ARG A 213 7.28 -5.90 8.02
C ARG A 213 7.32 -7.43 8.11
N ASN A 214 8.33 -7.97 8.78
CA ASN A 214 8.57 -9.40 8.83
C ASN A 214 7.79 -10.06 9.97
N ASP A 215 7.39 -9.31 11.00
CA ASP A 215 6.64 -9.86 12.13
C ASP A 215 5.11 -9.85 11.88
N SER A 216 4.47 -11.00 12.10
CA SER A 216 3.02 -11.13 12.07
C SER A 216 2.33 -10.57 13.32
N ARG A 217 3.11 -10.24 14.35
CA ARG A 217 2.68 -9.51 15.55
C ARG A 217 3.26 -8.09 15.48
N PRO A 218 2.47 -7.04 15.70
CA PRO A 218 3.01 -5.69 15.80
C PRO A 218 4.01 -5.68 16.95
N ILE A 219 5.26 -5.38 16.62
CA ILE A 219 6.33 -5.27 17.60
C ILE A 219 5.93 -4.16 18.59
N SER A 220 5.53 -4.54 19.80
CA SER A 220 5.00 -3.59 20.79
C SER A 220 6.12 -2.68 21.30
N SER A 221 5.90 -1.37 21.23
CA SER A 221 6.82 -0.28 21.64
C SER A 221 7.21 -0.23 23.12
N SER A 222 6.99 -1.29 23.90
CA SER A 222 7.32 -1.31 25.32
C SER A 222 8.68 -1.95 25.60
N LEU A 223 9.73 -1.11 25.60
CA LEU A 223 10.87 -1.14 26.54
C LEU A 223 11.97 -2.22 26.45
N TYR A 224 12.12 -3.03 25.39
CA TYR A 224 13.21 -4.04 25.33
C TYR A 224 14.02 -4.05 24.04
N ASN A 225 15.35 -4.19 24.15
CA ASN A 225 16.24 -4.42 23.02
C ASN A 225 15.80 -5.64 22.21
N TYR A 226 15.86 -5.56 20.88
CA TYR A 226 15.50 -6.68 20.00
C TYR A 226 16.65 -7.65 19.90
N ASN A 227 16.52 -8.79 20.55
CA ASN A 227 17.47 -9.88 20.40
C ASN A 227 16.93 -10.86 19.38
N PHE A 228 17.77 -11.24 18.43
CA PHE A 228 17.41 -12.22 17.41
C PHE A 228 18.58 -13.12 17.08
N TYR A 229 18.26 -14.35 16.72
CA TYR A 229 19.21 -15.32 16.20
C TYR A 229 18.57 -16.02 15.01
N PHE A 230 19.37 -16.69 14.19
CA PHE A 230 18.85 -17.54 13.13
C PHE A 230 19.35 -18.97 13.26
N ILE A 231 18.52 -19.90 12.81
CA ILE A 231 18.89 -21.29 12.61
C ILE A 231 18.95 -21.52 11.11
N ALA A 232 20.14 -21.82 10.59
CA ALA A 232 20.33 -22.29 9.23
C ALA A 232 20.25 -23.81 9.20
N SER A 233 19.50 -24.36 8.25
CA SER A 233 19.29 -25.80 8.09
C SER A 233 19.48 -26.22 6.63
N ALA A 234 20.25 -27.28 6.42
CA ALA A 234 20.47 -27.89 5.11
C ALA A 234 20.06 -29.37 5.16
N GLY A 235 19.28 -29.82 4.17
CA GLY A 235 18.77 -31.19 4.05
C GLY A 235 17.23 -31.27 4.13
N THR A 236 16.66 -32.38 3.65
CA THR A 236 15.20 -32.53 3.41
C THR A 236 14.47 -33.45 4.38
N GLY A 237 15.14 -33.99 5.41
CA GLY A 237 14.51 -34.85 6.41
C GLY A 237 14.02 -36.22 5.91
N GLN A 238 14.03 -36.47 4.60
CA GLN A 238 13.79 -37.79 4.00
C GLN A 238 15.14 -38.46 3.69
N GLY A 239 15.67 -39.19 4.66
CA GLY A 239 16.84 -40.07 4.49
C GLY A 239 18.22 -39.39 4.56
N ASN A 240 18.29 -38.06 4.48
CA ASN A 240 19.53 -37.29 4.67
C ASN A 240 19.52 -36.59 6.03
N ALA A 241 20.64 -36.65 6.75
CA ALA A 241 20.83 -35.94 8.01
C ALA A 241 20.68 -34.42 7.78
N VAL A 242 19.73 -33.79 8.48
CA VAL A 242 19.57 -32.34 8.46
C VAL A 242 20.69 -31.76 9.31
N THR A 243 21.63 -31.03 8.69
CA THR A 243 22.62 -30.28 9.45
C THR A 243 22.04 -28.91 9.79
N LYS A 244 22.15 -28.54 11.07
CA LYS A 244 21.67 -27.27 11.60
C LYS A 244 22.82 -26.55 12.27
N VAL A 245 22.93 -25.26 12.03
CA VAL A 245 23.82 -24.36 12.76
C VAL A 245 23.01 -23.15 13.21
N THR A 246 23.25 -22.74 14.44
CA THR A 246 22.59 -21.59 15.06
C THR A 246 23.58 -20.45 15.14
N SER A 247 23.15 -19.23 14.81
CA SER A 247 23.97 -18.04 14.99
C SER A 247 24.07 -17.64 16.45
N ASP A 248 25.03 -16.80 16.78
CA ASP A 248 24.97 -16.02 18.02
C ASP A 248 23.74 -15.09 18.02
N THR A 249 23.25 -14.75 19.21
CA THR A 249 22.21 -13.75 19.39
C THR A 249 22.75 -12.36 19.11
N VAL A 250 22.00 -11.59 18.32
CA VAL A 250 22.30 -10.22 17.94
C VAL A 250 21.23 -9.30 18.51
N MET A 251 21.68 -8.32 19.28
CA MET A 251 20.84 -7.26 19.83
C MET A 251 20.81 -6.03 18.91
N ILE A 252 19.62 -5.54 18.53
CA ILE A 252 19.40 -4.16 18.05
C ILE A 252 18.77 -3.35 19.20
N PRO A 253 19.41 -2.26 19.65
CA PRO A 253 18.87 -1.44 20.73
C PRO A 253 17.57 -0.75 20.33
N THR A 254 16.62 -0.63 21.27
CA THR A 254 15.47 0.25 21.11
C THR A 254 15.97 1.69 21.00
N ASN A 255 15.55 2.39 19.95
CA ASN A 255 16.02 3.72 19.54
C ASN A 255 17.40 3.74 18.86
N SER A 256 17.75 2.74 18.05
CA SER A 256 18.86 2.93 17.09
C SER A 256 18.60 4.21 16.31
N GLN A 257 19.41 5.26 16.47
CA GLN A 257 19.03 6.63 16.04
C GLN A 257 19.41 6.93 14.58
N ASN A 258 19.92 5.94 13.86
CA ASN A 258 20.66 6.19 12.63
C ASN A 258 20.05 5.33 11.51
N GLY A 259 18.86 5.69 11.03
CA GLY A 259 18.23 5.11 9.83
C GLY A 259 19.00 5.38 8.53
N CYS A 260 20.32 5.53 8.59
CA CYS A 260 21.18 6.00 7.53
C CYS A 260 22.31 4.99 7.27
N ILE A 261 22.25 4.35 6.10
CA ILE A 261 23.16 3.30 5.65
C ILE A 261 24.58 3.85 5.44
N ASN A 262 24.73 5.10 5.01
CA ASN A 262 26.05 5.65 4.66
C ASN A 262 26.50 6.83 5.53
N CYS A 263 25.97 6.93 6.75
CA CYS A 263 26.37 7.94 7.72
C CYS A 263 27.78 7.67 8.23
N ASN A 264 28.78 8.28 7.59
CA ASN A 264 30.17 8.20 7.99
C ASN A 264 30.77 9.59 8.22
N ASN A 265 31.16 9.86 9.47
CA ASN A 265 31.77 11.12 9.89
C ASN A 265 33.08 11.46 9.18
N ILE A 266 33.75 10.49 8.53
CA ILE A 266 35.03 10.71 7.84
C ILE A 266 34.84 11.06 6.36
N PHE A 267 33.79 10.51 5.72
CA PHE A 267 33.65 10.56 4.26
C PHE A 267 32.56 11.48 3.75
N ALA A 268 31.72 12.02 4.65
CA ALA A 268 30.85 13.13 4.38
C ALA A 268 30.17 13.05 2.97
N PRO A 269 29.45 11.96 2.66
CA PRO A 269 29.00 11.68 1.30
C PRO A 269 28.04 12.76 0.81
N SER A 270 28.11 13.07 -0.50
CA SER A 270 27.24 14.06 -1.15
C SER A 270 25.79 13.59 -1.28
N THR A 271 25.57 12.29 -1.21
CA THR A 271 24.26 11.63 -1.27
C THR A 271 24.11 10.74 -0.05
N CYS A 272 23.05 10.95 0.72
CA CYS A 272 22.69 10.13 1.87
C CYS A 272 21.78 8.99 1.43
N VAL A 273 21.91 7.81 2.04
CA VAL A 273 21.04 6.66 1.77
C VAL A 273 20.47 6.19 3.10
N CYS A 274 19.15 6.16 3.19
CA CYS A 274 18.40 5.78 4.38
C CYS A 274 18.03 4.28 4.37
N ALA A 275 17.61 3.74 5.51
CA ALA A 275 17.36 2.30 5.70
C ALA A 275 16.16 1.78 4.89
N ASP A 276 15.26 2.67 4.45
CA ASP A 276 14.20 2.40 3.48
C ASP A 276 14.67 2.52 2.00
N ASN A 277 15.97 2.62 1.76
CA ASN A 277 16.60 2.91 0.46
C ASN A 277 16.27 4.31 -0.12
N PHE A 278 15.66 5.22 0.66
CA PHE A 278 15.55 6.60 0.22
C PHE A 278 16.95 7.22 0.05
N SER A 279 17.16 7.96 -1.03
CA SER A 279 18.43 8.63 -1.28
C SER A 279 18.24 10.07 -1.69
N GLU A 280 18.89 10.98 -0.98
CA GLU A 280 18.82 12.42 -1.27
C GLU A 280 20.19 13.07 -1.13
N SER A 281 20.42 14.15 -1.88
CA SER A 281 21.63 14.93 -1.71
C SER A 281 21.64 15.59 -0.34
N ARG A 282 22.78 15.48 0.35
CA ARG A 282 22.99 16.08 1.67
C ARG A 282 22.85 17.60 1.68
N GLY A 283 22.89 18.27 0.52
CA GLY A 283 22.86 19.72 0.44
C GLY A 283 24.04 20.39 1.17
N LEU A 284 23.98 21.72 1.34
CA LEU A 284 25.09 22.53 1.86
C LEU A 284 25.20 22.60 3.40
N ALA A 285 24.30 21.95 4.17
CA ALA A 285 24.34 22.07 5.64
C ALA A 285 23.69 20.92 6.44
N SER A 286 23.26 19.80 5.84
CA SER A 286 22.60 18.71 6.58
C SER A 286 23.58 17.57 6.90
N SER A 287 23.43 16.88 8.02
CA SER A 287 24.07 15.57 8.23
C SER A 287 23.22 14.49 7.57
N CYS A 288 23.80 13.38 7.13
CA CYS A 288 22.97 12.29 6.60
C CYS A 288 22.02 11.70 7.66
N ASP A 289 22.33 11.86 8.95
CA ASP A 289 21.40 11.53 10.03
C ASP A 289 20.16 12.43 9.99
N SER A 290 20.31 13.73 9.70
CA SER A 290 19.17 14.64 9.56
C SER A 290 18.31 14.37 8.32
N VAL A 291 18.93 13.96 7.20
CA VAL A 291 18.21 13.54 5.99
C VAL A 291 17.36 12.31 6.29
N CYS A 292 17.92 11.33 7.00
CA CYS A 292 17.24 10.07 7.29
C CYS A 292 16.36 10.10 8.55
N SER A 293 16.22 11.25 9.20
CA SER A 293 15.44 11.39 10.45
C SER A 293 13.92 11.21 10.26
N SER A 294 13.42 11.33 9.03
CA SER A 294 12.03 11.10 8.65
C SER A 294 11.80 9.78 7.90
N HIS A 295 12.84 8.95 7.81
CA HIS A 295 12.86 7.67 7.10
C HIS A 295 13.02 6.51 8.09
N ILE A 296 12.72 5.28 7.64
CA ILE A 296 12.74 4.08 8.51
C ILE A 296 14.06 4.00 9.27
N GLY A 297 13.98 4.03 10.60
CA GLY A 297 15.15 4.10 11.46
C GLY A 297 14.87 4.51 12.90
N ASP A 298 13.72 5.09 13.25
CA ASP A 298 13.36 5.33 14.64
C ASP A 298 12.53 4.17 15.22
N ALA A 299 12.94 3.62 16.36
CA ALA A 299 12.15 2.61 17.06
C ALA A 299 10.97 3.24 17.81
N LYS A 300 10.21 4.14 17.16
CA LYS A 300 9.11 4.87 17.78
C LYS A 300 7.85 4.90 16.92
N SER A 301 7.47 3.79 16.29
CA SER A 301 6.04 3.63 16.02
C SER A 301 5.59 2.21 15.66
N ASP A 302 4.63 1.73 16.45
CA ASP A 302 3.71 0.62 16.23
C ASP A 302 2.61 1.00 15.21
N THR A 303 2.64 2.23 14.68
CA THR A 303 1.81 2.73 13.59
C THR A 303 2.70 3.19 12.43
N LEU A 304 2.35 2.92 11.18
CA LEU A 304 2.98 3.58 10.02
C LEU A 304 3.06 5.08 10.32
N GLY A 305 4.28 5.63 10.38
CA GLY A 305 4.57 6.89 11.05
C GLY A 305 3.63 8.04 10.64
N THR A 306 3.00 8.67 11.63
CA THR A 306 2.28 9.95 11.48
C THR A 306 3.28 11.11 11.45
N GLY A 307 4.19 11.11 10.47
CA GLY A 307 5.23 12.10 10.34
C GLY A 307 5.52 12.44 8.87
N GLY A 308 4.61 13.16 8.23
CA GLY A 308 4.92 13.99 7.05
C GLY A 308 5.04 13.28 5.70
N GLY A 309 3.90 12.95 5.07
CA GLY A 309 3.75 13.06 3.61
C GLY A 309 4.57 12.15 2.69
N GLY A 310 5.11 11.03 3.16
CA GLY A 310 5.85 10.06 2.33
C GLY A 310 5.08 8.75 2.11
N MET A 311 4.76 8.49 0.84
CA MET A 311 4.33 7.22 0.19
C MET A 311 3.99 6.03 1.10
N VAL A 312 2.74 5.55 1.04
CA VAL A 312 2.25 4.40 1.83
C VAL A 312 2.02 3.20 0.91
N CYS A 313 2.96 2.23 0.95
CA CYS A 313 2.83 0.99 0.20
C CYS A 313 1.97 -0.07 0.92
N GLY A 314 1.11 -0.77 0.19
CA GLY A 314 0.16 -1.80 0.67
C GLY A 314 -1.29 -1.31 0.84
N ASN A 315 -1.65 -0.13 0.33
CA ASN A 315 -3.00 0.42 0.42
C ASN A 315 -3.87 0.11 -0.84
N ASN A 316 -3.32 -0.66 -1.79
CA ASN A 316 -3.89 -1.02 -3.10
C ASN A 316 -4.18 0.18 -4.04
N ARG A 317 -3.49 1.31 -3.88
CA ARG A 317 -3.60 2.47 -4.77
C ARG A 317 -2.23 2.92 -5.22
N CYS A 318 -2.04 3.10 -6.53
CA CYS A 318 -0.78 3.61 -7.07
C CYS A 318 -0.79 5.15 -7.04
N GLU A 319 -0.07 5.74 -6.10
CA GLU A 319 -0.01 7.18 -5.85
C GLU A 319 1.18 7.86 -6.54
N THR A 320 1.16 9.19 -6.61
CA THR A 320 2.19 9.96 -7.35
C THR A 320 3.56 9.80 -6.69
N GLY A 321 4.51 9.16 -7.38
CA GLY A 321 5.84 8.82 -6.87
C GLY A 321 6.02 7.34 -6.53
N GLU A 322 4.95 6.55 -6.59
CA GLU A 322 5.00 5.10 -6.55
C GLU A 322 5.18 4.53 -7.98
N SER A 323 5.89 3.41 -8.06
CA SER A 323 6.26 2.70 -9.26
C SER A 323 6.26 1.20 -8.99
N PRO A 324 6.22 0.37 -10.04
CA PRO A 324 6.34 -1.08 -9.87
C PRO A 324 7.65 -1.55 -9.21
N ILE A 325 8.63 -0.66 -9.04
CA ILE A 325 9.94 -0.96 -8.45
C ILE A 325 9.97 -0.59 -6.95
N ASN A 326 9.41 0.55 -6.56
CA ASN A 326 9.44 1.03 -5.17
C ASN A 326 8.16 0.68 -4.36
N CYS A 327 7.04 0.39 -5.01
CA CYS A 327 5.84 -0.16 -4.34
C CYS A 327 5.11 -1.21 -5.21
N PRO A 328 5.61 -2.46 -5.26
CA PRO A 328 5.06 -3.50 -6.14
C PRO A 328 3.68 -4.01 -5.69
N ALA A 329 3.32 -3.78 -4.42
CA ALA A 329 2.03 -4.19 -3.86
C ALA A 329 0.88 -3.38 -4.49
N ASP A 330 1.09 -2.08 -4.72
CA ASP A 330 0.06 -1.14 -5.17
C ASP A 330 0.20 -0.77 -6.65
N CYS A 331 1.42 -0.65 -7.18
CA CYS A 331 1.70 -0.31 -8.58
C CYS A 331 2.13 -1.54 -9.39
N LYS A 332 1.20 -2.41 -9.76
CA LYS A 332 1.52 -3.56 -10.62
C LYS A 332 1.78 -3.09 -12.07
N PRO A 333 2.82 -3.62 -12.77
CA PRO A 333 3.02 -3.28 -14.18
C PRO A 333 1.78 -3.68 -15.00
N GLY A 334 1.08 -2.69 -15.57
CA GLY A 334 -0.04 -2.92 -16.48
C GLY A 334 -1.45 -2.67 -15.95
N GLN A 335 -1.66 -1.84 -14.92
CA GLN A 335 -3.03 -1.51 -14.51
C GLN A 335 -3.61 -0.33 -15.31
N THR A 336 -4.45 -0.73 -16.27
CA THR A 336 -5.66 -0.05 -16.74
C THR A 336 -6.37 0.72 -15.61
N GLN A 337 -6.79 1.96 -15.90
CA GLN A 337 -7.70 2.74 -15.05
C GLN A 337 -8.90 1.87 -14.64
N THR A 338 -8.96 1.47 -13.37
CA THR A 338 -10.05 0.67 -12.82
C THR A 338 -11.12 1.61 -12.29
N TYR A 339 -12.21 1.74 -13.02
CA TYR A 339 -13.47 2.21 -12.45
C TYR A 339 -13.97 1.11 -11.52
N PRO A 340 -14.22 1.36 -10.22
CA PRO A 340 -14.63 0.32 -9.30
C PRO A 340 -16.08 -0.09 -9.63
N PHE A 341 -16.24 -1.05 -10.52
CA PHE A 341 -17.44 -1.86 -10.57
C PHE A 341 -17.08 -3.21 -9.92
N SER A 342 -17.44 -3.34 -8.65
CA SER A 342 -17.36 -4.62 -7.93
C SER A 342 -18.76 -5.22 -7.93
N ILE A 343 -18.92 -6.36 -8.61
CA ILE A 343 -20.14 -7.16 -8.50
C ILE A 343 -19.98 -8.03 -7.25
N GLU A 344 -20.29 -7.47 -6.09
CA GLU A 344 -20.36 -8.25 -4.86
C GLU A 344 -21.45 -9.32 -4.99
N ASN A 345 -21.19 -10.52 -4.46
CA ASN A 345 -22.20 -11.57 -4.37
C ASN A 345 -23.40 -11.04 -3.56
N PRO A 346 -24.59 -10.89 -4.17
CA PRO A 346 -25.72 -10.24 -3.51
C PRO A 346 -26.19 -11.01 -2.27
N LEU A 347 -25.89 -12.31 -2.16
CA LEU A 347 -26.37 -13.15 -1.06
C LEU A 347 -25.47 -13.15 0.19
N LYS A 348 -24.39 -12.36 0.22
CA LYS A 348 -23.35 -12.41 1.27
C LYS A 348 -23.88 -12.07 2.68
N GLY A 349 -25.07 -11.48 2.80
CA GLY A 349 -25.71 -11.12 4.08
C GLY A 349 -26.74 -12.11 4.65
N GLY A 350 -27.10 -13.18 3.93
CA GLY A 350 -28.12 -14.14 4.38
C GLY A 350 -29.54 -13.53 4.50
N ALA A 351 -30.42 -13.80 3.54
CA ALA A 351 -31.81 -13.35 3.63
C ALA A 351 -32.61 -14.29 4.56
N ASN A 352 -33.11 -13.76 5.67
CA ASN A 352 -33.90 -14.52 6.64
C ASN A 352 -35.38 -14.68 6.22
N ASP A 353 -35.81 -14.00 5.15
CA ASP A 353 -37.16 -14.05 4.58
C ASP A 353 -37.17 -13.77 3.06
N PHE A 354 -38.26 -14.17 2.39
CA PHE A 354 -38.43 -14.00 0.94
C PHE A 354 -38.40 -12.52 0.51
N THR A 355 -38.90 -11.64 1.37
CA THR A 355 -38.92 -10.19 1.11
C THR A 355 -37.51 -9.59 1.14
N GLY A 356 -36.66 -10.01 2.09
CA GLY A 356 -35.25 -9.63 2.14
C GLY A 356 -34.47 -10.13 0.92
N LEU A 357 -34.73 -11.35 0.47
CA LEU A 357 -34.10 -11.93 -0.72
C LEU A 357 -34.41 -11.11 -1.99
N VAL A 358 -35.68 -10.74 -2.18
CA VAL A 358 -36.11 -9.93 -3.33
C VAL A 358 -35.51 -8.53 -3.29
N LYS A 359 -35.43 -7.90 -2.11
CA LYS A 359 -34.84 -6.56 -1.95
C LYS A 359 -33.35 -6.54 -2.31
N ILE A 360 -32.62 -7.55 -1.86
CA ILE A 360 -31.19 -7.75 -2.15
C ILE A 360 -30.95 -7.93 -3.65
N ILE A 361 -31.72 -8.81 -4.30
CA ILE A 361 -31.58 -9.07 -5.75
C ILE A 361 -31.96 -7.81 -6.56
N ALA A 362 -33.02 -7.10 -6.17
CA ALA A 362 -33.44 -5.88 -6.83
C ALA A 362 -32.35 -4.80 -6.75
N GLN A 363 -31.77 -4.57 -5.58
CA GLN A 363 -30.73 -3.54 -5.38
C GLN A 363 -29.45 -3.87 -6.17
N TRP A 364 -29.09 -5.15 -6.26
CA TRP A 364 -28.00 -5.60 -7.11
C TRP A 364 -28.28 -5.38 -8.60
N LEU A 365 -29.50 -5.70 -9.07
CA LEU A 365 -29.92 -5.44 -10.45
C LEU A 365 -29.88 -3.93 -10.78
N PHE A 366 -30.27 -3.07 -9.85
CA PHE A 366 -30.21 -1.60 -10.05
C PHE A 366 -28.78 -1.10 -10.20
N ASN A 367 -27.85 -1.57 -9.36
CA ASN A 367 -26.44 -1.18 -9.45
C ASN A 367 -25.79 -1.65 -10.77
N LEU A 368 -26.25 -2.77 -11.32
CA LEU A 368 -25.76 -3.30 -12.60
C LEU A 368 -26.44 -2.65 -13.82
N ALA A 369 -27.70 -2.25 -13.70
CA ALA A 369 -28.48 -1.74 -14.83
C ALA A 369 -28.00 -0.35 -15.31
N ILE A 370 -27.52 0.51 -14.41
CA ILE A 370 -27.02 1.85 -14.74
C ILE A 370 -25.80 1.80 -15.69
N PRO A 371 -24.70 1.08 -15.39
CA PRO A 371 -23.55 1.01 -16.29
C PRO A 371 -23.90 0.33 -17.62
N ILE A 372 -24.81 -0.67 -17.62
CA ILE A 372 -25.29 -1.31 -18.86
C ILE A 372 -26.07 -0.31 -19.72
N ALA A 373 -26.94 0.52 -19.13
CA ALA A 373 -27.69 1.53 -19.85
C ALA A 373 -26.74 2.56 -20.51
N VAL A 374 -25.72 3.02 -19.79
CA VAL A 374 -24.70 3.93 -20.34
C VAL A 374 -23.94 3.27 -21.50
N ALA A 375 -23.50 2.01 -21.34
CA ALA A 375 -22.81 1.28 -22.39
C ALA A 375 -23.67 1.12 -23.66
N MET A 376 -24.97 0.84 -23.51
CA MET A 376 -25.91 0.71 -24.63
C MET A 376 -26.17 2.03 -25.35
N ILE A 377 -26.21 3.15 -24.63
CA ILE A 377 -26.32 4.49 -25.22
C ILE A 377 -25.06 4.83 -26.03
N VAL A 378 -23.87 4.56 -25.48
CA VAL A 378 -22.59 4.75 -26.19
C VAL A 378 -22.51 3.86 -27.42
N TYR A 379 -22.90 2.59 -27.32
CA TYR A 379 -22.94 1.64 -28.44
C TYR A 379 -23.89 2.12 -29.55
N SER A 380 -25.07 2.63 -29.21
CA SER A 380 -25.98 3.25 -30.18
C SER A 380 -25.33 4.46 -30.87
N GLY A 381 -24.64 5.32 -30.13
CA GLY A 381 -23.92 6.47 -30.67
C GLY A 381 -22.84 6.07 -31.68
N ILE A 382 -22.03 5.05 -31.35
CA ILE A 382 -21.02 4.51 -32.27
C ILE A 382 -21.69 3.92 -33.53
N LEU A 383 -22.83 3.23 -33.37
CA LEU A 383 -23.55 2.65 -34.49
C LEU A 383 -24.15 3.73 -35.43
N PHE A 384 -24.57 4.87 -34.90
CA PHE A 384 -24.97 6.03 -35.70
C PHE A 384 -23.80 6.62 -36.49
N LEU A 385 -22.65 6.79 -35.86
CA LEU A 385 -21.46 7.36 -36.49
C LEU A 385 -20.88 6.45 -37.59
N THR A 386 -20.98 5.13 -37.40
CA THR A 386 -20.46 4.12 -38.34
C THR A 386 -21.47 3.70 -39.42
N ALA A 387 -22.71 4.22 -39.39
CA ALA A 387 -23.75 3.82 -40.32
C ALA A 387 -23.52 4.33 -41.75
N GLN A 388 -22.76 5.41 -41.96
CA GLN A 388 -22.43 5.97 -43.29
C GLN A 388 -23.62 6.10 -44.27
N GLY A 389 -24.84 6.28 -43.75
CA GLY A 389 -26.07 6.37 -44.55
C GLY A 389 -26.76 5.04 -44.88
N GLU A 390 -26.25 3.90 -44.41
CA GLU A 390 -26.89 2.58 -44.57
C GLU A 390 -28.16 2.48 -43.68
N PRO A 391 -29.36 2.35 -44.26
CA PRO A 391 -30.62 2.47 -43.51
C PRO A 391 -30.81 1.37 -42.45
N ALA A 392 -30.24 0.18 -42.67
CA ALA A 392 -30.31 -0.92 -41.72
C ALA A 392 -29.57 -0.61 -40.40
N LYS A 393 -28.37 0.01 -40.48
CA LYS A 393 -27.57 0.37 -39.31
C LYS A 393 -28.17 1.54 -38.54
N VAL A 394 -28.71 2.53 -39.26
CA VAL A 394 -29.43 3.66 -38.65
C VAL A 394 -30.67 3.19 -37.90
N THR A 395 -31.44 2.26 -38.48
CA THR A 395 -32.63 1.69 -37.83
C THR A 395 -32.24 0.92 -36.57
N LYS A 396 -31.20 0.09 -36.66
CA LYS A 396 -30.68 -0.66 -35.50
C LYS A 396 -30.17 0.27 -34.39
N ALA A 397 -29.48 1.36 -34.73
CA ALA A 397 -29.03 2.34 -33.74
C ALA A 397 -30.19 3.03 -33.00
N LYS A 398 -31.26 3.39 -33.74
CA LYS A 398 -32.50 3.95 -33.17
C LYS A 398 -33.21 2.97 -32.23
N GLU A 399 -33.30 1.70 -32.62
CA GLU A 399 -33.93 0.67 -31.78
C GLU A 399 -33.16 0.47 -30.46
N VAL A 400 -31.83 0.34 -30.53
CA VAL A 400 -30.98 0.20 -29.35
C VAL A 400 -31.14 1.40 -28.42
N LEU A 401 -31.15 2.62 -28.96
CA LEU A 401 -31.35 3.84 -28.16
C LEU A 401 -32.73 3.86 -27.50
N LYS A 402 -33.78 3.50 -28.24
CA LYS A 402 -35.16 3.47 -27.75
C LYS A 402 -35.29 2.50 -26.57
N TYR A 403 -34.74 1.29 -26.68
CA TYR A 403 -34.80 0.32 -25.60
C TYR A 403 -33.97 0.74 -24.38
N ALA A 404 -32.80 1.37 -24.59
CA ALA A 404 -31.99 1.89 -23.49
C ALA A 404 -32.73 2.99 -22.70
N VAL A 405 -33.39 3.93 -23.39
CA VAL A 405 -34.16 5.02 -22.77
C VAL A 405 -35.39 4.49 -22.01
N ILE A 406 -36.11 3.52 -22.58
CA ILE A 406 -37.27 2.90 -21.91
C ILE A 406 -36.82 2.16 -20.65
N GLY A 407 -35.72 1.40 -20.72
CA GLY A 407 -35.17 0.70 -19.55
C GLY A 407 -34.77 1.66 -18.43
N LEU A 408 -34.12 2.77 -18.77
CA LEU A 408 -33.74 3.81 -17.81
C LEU A 408 -34.97 4.50 -17.18
N ALA A 409 -36.00 4.79 -17.98
CA ALA A 409 -37.23 5.41 -17.47
C ALA A 409 -37.95 4.52 -16.45
N ILE A 410 -38.04 3.21 -16.71
CA ILE A 410 -38.67 2.25 -15.79
C ILE A 410 -37.92 2.20 -14.45
N ILE A 411 -36.59 2.25 -14.48
CA ILE A 411 -35.74 2.24 -13.29
C ILE A 411 -35.97 3.49 -12.41
N LEU A 412 -36.03 4.67 -13.03
CA LEU A 412 -36.21 5.94 -12.32
C LEU A 412 -37.61 6.09 -11.71
N ILE A 413 -38.65 5.62 -12.41
CA ILE A 413 -40.02 5.62 -11.87
C ILE A 413 -40.13 4.70 -10.66
N GLY A 414 -39.41 3.57 -10.66
CA GLY A 414 -39.41 2.61 -9.55
C GLY A 414 -38.88 3.20 -8.23
N SER A 415 -37.79 3.96 -8.25
CA SER A 415 -37.19 4.53 -7.02
C SER A 415 -37.98 5.74 -6.47
N GLY A 416 -38.54 6.57 -7.35
CA GLY A 416 -39.37 7.71 -6.98
C GLY A 416 -40.71 7.30 -6.35
N PHE A 417 -41.28 6.17 -6.76
CA PHE A 417 -42.56 5.70 -6.23
C PHE A 417 -42.43 5.14 -4.80
N ILE A 418 -41.30 4.52 -4.45
CA ILE A 418 -41.04 3.95 -3.12
C ILE A 418 -40.83 5.05 -2.07
N THR A 419 -40.07 6.09 -2.43
CA THR A 419 -39.83 7.25 -1.55
C THR A 419 -41.12 8.02 -1.27
N LEU A 420 -42.00 8.17 -2.27
CA LEU A 420 -43.30 8.81 -2.09
C LEU A 420 -44.22 8.03 -1.12
N ILE A 421 -44.18 6.70 -1.15
CA ILE A 421 -44.94 5.85 -0.21
C ILE A 421 -44.38 5.96 1.21
N GLN A 422 -43.05 6.01 1.37
CA GLN A 422 -42.40 6.15 2.67
C GLN A 422 -42.74 7.50 3.33
N SER A 423 -42.71 8.59 2.57
CA SER A 423 -43.08 9.91 3.09
C SER A 423 -44.55 9.99 3.55
N ILE A 424 -45.46 9.25 2.92
CA ILE A 424 -46.87 9.18 3.33
C ILE A 424 -47.06 8.32 4.59
N LEU A 425 -46.24 7.27 4.76
CA LEU A 425 -46.25 6.40 5.95
C LEU A 425 -45.63 7.07 7.19
N GLU A 426 -44.62 7.92 7.00
CA GLU A 426 -43.97 8.66 8.10
C GLU A 426 -44.82 9.82 8.64
N LEU A 427 -45.77 10.33 7.84
CA LEU A 427 -46.77 11.30 8.30
C LEU A 427 -47.83 10.71 9.25
N GLY A 428 -47.86 9.38 9.46
CA GLY A 428 -48.89 8.69 10.24
C GLY A 428 -48.51 8.23 11.65
N SER A 429 -47.27 8.39 12.11
CA SER A 429 -46.81 7.79 13.38
C SER A 429 -46.32 8.85 14.38
N SER A 430 -47.22 9.32 15.25
CA SER A 430 -46.89 10.15 16.42
C SER A 430 -46.36 9.31 17.60
N SER A 431 -45.29 9.84 18.22
CA SER A 431 -44.51 9.48 19.42
C SER A 431 -45.30 8.91 20.64
N PRO A 432 -44.66 8.31 21.70
CA PRO A 432 -43.87 9.11 22.65
C PRO A 432 -42.64 8.47 23.34
N ALA A 433 -41.74 9.39 23.70
CA ALA A 433 -40.71 9.50 24.73
C ALA A 433 -40.63 8.49 25.92
N SER A 434 -39.39 8.26 26.39
CA SER A 434 -39.07 8.35 27.83
C SER A 434 -37.61 8.76 28.08
N ASN A 435 -37.48 9.76 28.96
CA ASN A 435 -36.27 10.44 29.44
C ASN A 435 -35.52 9.69 30.55
N SER A 436 -34.21 9.95 30.66
CA SER A 436 -33.41 10.23 31.89
C SER A 436 -31.91 9.98 31.59
N GLY A 437 -30.88 10.79 31.81
CA GLY A 437 -30.66 12.12 32.38
C GLY A 437 -29.15 12.27 32.71
N GLN A 438 -28.40 13.05 31.89
CA GLN A 438 -27.21 13.91 32.18
C GLN A 438 -25.93 13.35 32.90
N PRO A 439 -24.70 13.93 32.79
CA PRO A 439 -23.99 14.70 31.74
C PRO A 439 -22.65 14.07 31.29
N THR A 440 -22.32 14.03 29.99
CA THR A 440 -20.93 13.86 29.52
C THR A 440 -20.65 14.69 28.27
N LEU A 441 -19.37 15.07 28.14
CA LEU A 441 -18.77 16.03 27.22
C LEU A 441 -19.12 15.80 25.73
N PRO A 442 -19.17 16.88 24.91
CA PRO A 442 -19.49 16.75 23.49
C PRO A 442 -18.32 16.13 22.71
N THR A 443 -18.55 14.94 22.16
CA THR A 443 -17.85 14.43 20.98
C THR A 443 -18.68 14.79 19.75
N ASN A 444 -18.16 15.66 18.88
CA ASN A 444 -18.78 15.95 17.59
C ASN A 444 -17.88 15.47 16.46
N ASN A 445 -18.29 14.35 15.86
CA ASN A 445 -18.06 14.03 14.47
C ASN A 445 -19.41 14.24 13.75
N THR A 446 -19.55 15.29 12.96
CA THR A 446 -20.07 15.30 11.57
C THR A 446 -20.34 16.74 11.10
N GLY A 447 -20.02 16.98 9.83
CA GLY A 447 -20.00 18.29 9.19
C GLY A 447 -21.32 19.05 9.26
N GLY A 448 -21.21 20.30 9.72
CA GLY A 448 -22.21 21.35 9.62
C GLY A 448 -21.50 22.67 9.90
N ASN A 449 -21.32 23.50 8.88
CA ASN A 449 -20.55 24.74 8.93
C ASN A 449 -21.37 25.86 9.60
N THR A 450 -21.72 25.69 10.87
CA THR A 450 -22.21 26.78 11.74
C THR A 450 -21.04 27.23 12.61
N ALA A 451 -20.34 28.27 12.16
CA ALA A 451 -19.33 28.94 12.95
C ALA A 451 -19.95 29.42 14.28
N LEU A 452 -19.31 29.05 15.38
CA LEU A 452 -19.71 29.51 16.71
C LEU A 452 -19.29 30.98 16.81
N LEU A 453 -20.26 31.90 16.94
CA LEU A 453 -20.00 33.34 17.09
C LEU A 453 -18.94 33.57 18.20
N GLY A 454 -17.84 34.25 17.83
CA GLY A 454 -16.71 34.56 18.72
C GLY A 454 -15.52 33.60 18.69
N ALA A 455 -15.57 32.52 17.91
CA ALA A 455 -14.44 31.61 17.68
C ALA A 455 -13.39 32.20 16.71
N VAL A 456 -12.24 31.53 16.57
CA VAL A 456 -11.19 31.93 15.60
C VAL A 456 -11.77 32.02 14.19
N GLY A 457 -11.53 33.13 13.50
CA GLY A 457 -12.08 33.43 12.18
C GLY A 457 -13.51 34.00 12.20
N GLY A 458 -14.21 33.97 13.34
CA GLY A 458 -15.53 34.56 13.48
C GLY A 458 -15.49 36.09 13.37
N LYS A 459 -16.58 36.68 12.89
CA LYS A 459 -16.66 38.13 12.64
C LYS A 459 -16.66 38.93 13.94
N CYS A 460 -15.89 40.01 13.98
CA CYS A 460 -15.82 40.89 15.15
C CYS A 460 -15.75 42.39 14.78
N THR A 461 -16.20 43.23 15.71
CA THR A 461 -16.06 44.70 15.67
C THR A 461 -15.24 45.25 16.83
N GLY A 462 -15.04 44.45 17.90
CA GLY A 462 -14.05 44.70 18.95
C GLY A 462 -13.75 43.42 19.75
N ASP A 463 -12.74 43.46 20.63
CA ASP A 463 -12.26 42.29 21.39
C ASP A 463 -13.34 41.59 22.22
N ARG A 464 -14.39 42.33 22.63
CA ARG A 464 -15.54 41.79 23.38
C ARG A 464 -16.38 40.79 22.59
N ASP A 465 -16.28 40.80 21.26
CA ASP A 465 -17.02 39.92 20.36
C ASP A 465 -16.33 38.56 20.21
N CYS A 466 -15.14 38.40 20.78
CA CYS A 466 -14.32 37.19 20.69
C CYS A 466 -14.29 36.42 22.00
N PHE A 467 -14.09 35.10 21.93
CA PHE A 467 -13.89 34.28 23.14
C PHE A 467 -12.66 34.73 23.94
N THR A 468 -12.71 34.50 25.25
CA THR A 468 -11.65 34.86 26.19
C THR A 468 -10.27 34.41 25.70
N GLY A 469 -9.35 35.36 25.54
CA GLY A 469 -7.99 35.11 25.04
C GLY A 469 -7.78 35.40 23.54
N LEU A 470 -8.85 35.72 22.80
CA LEU A 470 -8.78 36.17 21.41
C LEU A 470 -8.89 37.71 21.33
N LYS A 471 -8.39 38.27 20.23
CA LYS A 471 -8.43 39.69 19.90
C LYS A 471 -9.10 39.88 18.54
N CYS A 472 -9.83 40.97 18.40
CA CYS A 472 -10.41 41.35 17.13
C CYS A 472 -9.35 42.05 16.27
N GLN A 473 -9.04 41.49 15.10
CA GLN A 473 -8.08 42.08 14.16
C GLN A 473 -8.59 41.87 12.73
N ASP A 474 -8.59 42.93 11.93
CA ASP A 474 -9.02 42.89 10.52
C ASP A 474 -10.41 42.23 10.35
N THR A 475 -11.34 42.57 11.25
CA THR A 475 -12.74 42.09 11.31
C THR A 475 -12.96 40.62 11.68
N ILE A 476 -11.90 39.90 12.05
CA ILE A 476 -12.01 38.52 12.53
C ILE A 476 -11.37 38.33 13.91
N CYS A 477 -11.92 37.40 14.69
CA CYS A 477 -11.33 36.98 15.94
C CYS A 477 -10.07 36.16 15.67
N LYS A 478 -8.96 36.57 16.28
CA LYS A 478 -7.67 35.88 16.18
C LYS A 478 -7.03 35.68 17.54
N ARG A 479 -6.06 34.78 17.62
CA ARG A 479 -5.20 34.68 18.82
C ARG A 479 -4.33 35.94 18.93
N GLY A 480 -3.87 36.25 20.14
CA GLY A 480 -3.01 37.42 20.37
C GLY A 480 -1.78 37.46 19.45
N THR A 481 -1.25 36.31 19.08
CA THR A 481 -0.06 36.14 18.23
C THR A 481 -0.36 35.90 16.74
N GLY A 482 -1.61 35.66 16.38
CA GLY A 482 -2.00 35.19 15.04
C GLY A 482 -2.55 33.77 15.04
N ASN A 483 -3.34 33.46 14.03
CA ASN A 483 -3.99 32.19 13.77
C ASN A 483 -2.98 31.20 13.17
N LEU A 484 -3.16 29.93 13.51
CA LEU A 484 -2.30 28.83 13.13
C LEU A 484 -2.46 28.46 11.64
N ILE A 485 -1.58 27.60 11.15
CA ILE A 485 -1.67 27.05 9.79
C ILE A 485 -3.05 26.39 9.61
N ASN A 486 -3.65 26.61 8.45
CA ASN A 486 -5.01 26.18 8.08
C ASN A 486 -6.15 26.91 8.82
N GLU A 487 -5.86 27.83 9.76
CA GLU A 487 -6.88 28.68 10.37
C GLU A 487 -7.21 29.91 9.48
N PRO A 488 -8.41 30.49 9.63
CA PRO A 488 -8.89 31.57 8.77
C PRO A 488 -8.11 32.88 8.95
N CYS A 489 -7.94 33.62 7.86
CA CYS A 489 -7.28 34.92 7.87
C CYS A 489 -7.95 35.93 6.95
N ASN A 490 -7.91 37.20 7.31
CA ASN A 490 -8.27 38.28 6.40
C ASN A 490 -7.04 39.06 5.92
N SER A 491 -5.97 39.10 6.69
CA SER A 491 -4.68 39.67 6.31
C SER A 491 -3.54 38.86 6.92
N ALA A 492 -2.30 39.13 6.49
CA ALA A 492 -1.10 38.53 7.09
C ALA A 492 -1.00 38.78 8.61
N ARG A 493 -1.59 39.86 9.13
CA ARG A 493 -1.63 40.16 10.59
C ARG A 493 -2.54 39.23 11.37
N ASN A 494 -3.42 38.51 10.67
CA ASN A 494 -4.23 37.48 11.28
C ASN A 494 -3.49 36.16 11.44
N CYS A 495 -2.35 35.96 10.77
CA CYS A 495 -1.59 34.73 10.84
C CYS A 495 -0.44 34.82 11.83
N ASP A 496 -0.03 33.66 12.35
CA ASP A 496 1.09 33.56 13.28
C ASP A 496 2.44 33.83 12.59
N VAL A 497 3.48 34.09 13.40
CA VAL A 497 4.83 34.42 12.91
C VAL A 497 5.36 33.33 11.98
N GLY A 498 5.82 33.72 10.79
CA GLY A 498 6.30 32.79 9.75
C GLY A 498 5.19 32.21 8.85
N SER A 499 3.97 32.74 8.96
CA SER A 499 2.84 32.37 8.10
C SER A 499 2.34 33.56 7.28
N ILE A 500 1.85 33.28 6.07
CA ILE A 500 1.18 34.23 5.18
C ILE A 500 -0.32 33.94 5.12
N CYS A 501 -1.11 34.95 4.79
CA CYS A 501 -2.53 34.75 4.52
C CYS A 501 -2.73 34.48 3.03
N ASP A 502 -3.05 33.23 2.67
CA ASP A 502 -3.39 32.86 1.31
C ASP A 502 -4.86 33.12 1.01
N LYS A 503 -5.12 33.87 -0.06
CA LYS A 503 -6.46 34.19 -0.56
C LYS A 503 -6.70 33.61 -1.96
N SER A 504 -5.91 32.61 -2.37
CA SER A 504 -6.18 31.86 -3.60
C SER A 504 -7.53 31.13 -3.52
N ASP A 505 -8.17 30.85 -4.67
CA ASP A 505 -9.50 30.23 -4.73
C ASP A 505 -9.59 28.88 -3.99
N LEU A 506 -8.45 28.18 -3.83
CA LEU A 506 -8.35 26.91 -3.10
C LEU A 506 -8.25 27.08 -1.57
N GLY A 507 -7.88 28.26 -1.09
CA GLY A 507 -7.72 28.60 0.33
C GLY A 507 -8.87 29.44 0.91
N LEU A 508 -9.95 29.64 0.16
CA LEU A 508 -11.08 30.46 0.61
C LEU A 508 -12.01 29.69 1.56
N GLN A 509 -12.31 30.30 2.70
CA GLN A 509 -13.25 29.80 3.70
C GLN A 509 -14.39 30.81 3.87
N VAL A 510 -15.65 30.34 3.92
CA VAL A 510 -16.81 31.19 4.20
C VAL A 510 -17.22 31.00 5.66
N ILE A 511 -17.01 32.04 6.47
CA ILE A 511 -17.29 32.06 7.91
C ILE A 511 -18.07 33.34 8.23
N ASP A 512 -19.20 33.23 8.92
CA ASP A 512 -20.08 34.36 9.27
C ASP A 512 -20.44 35.30 8.09
N GLY A 513 -20.57 34.73 6.88
CA GLY A 513 -20.85 35.48 5.66
C GLY A 513 -19.67 36.30 5.13
N GLN A 514 -18.45 36.10 5.68
CA GLN A 514 -17.20 36.66 5.17
C GLN A 514 -16.42 35.60 4.38
N THR A 515 -15.85 35.99 3.25
CA THR A 515 -14.88 35.18 2.50
C THR A 515 -13.48 35.48 3.02
N LEU A 516 -12.92 34.52 3.74
CA LEU A 516 -11.61 34.60 4.39
C LEU A 516 -10.60 33.73 3.63
N GLY A 517 -9.33 34.11 3.70
CA GLY A 517 -8.23 33.26 3.28
C GLY A 517 -7.85 32.25 4.37
N THR A 518 -6.78 31.50 4.10
CA THR A 518 -6.23 30.50 5.02
C THR A 518 -4.77 30.84 5.34
N CYS A 519 -4.38 30.75 6.62
CA CYS A 519 -2.98 30.91 7.01
C CYS A 519 -2.15 29.73 6.49
N LEU A 520 -1.13 30.02 5.68
CA LEU A 520 -0.20 29.04 5.15
C LEU A 520 1.23 29.35 5.60
N LEU A 521 2.08 28.34 5.56
CA LEU A 521 3.50 28.49 5.83
C LEU A 521 4.16 29.40 4.79
N ASP A 522 4.94 30.38 5.27
CA ASP A 522 5.80 31.17 4.40
C ASP A 522 7.08 30.39 4.10
N ASN A 523 7.18 29.87 2.87
CA ASN A 523 8.35 29.13 2.41
C ASN A 523 9.51 30.04 2.00
N ASN A 524 9.31 31.37 1.96
CA ASN A 524 10.37 32.33 1.63
C ASN A 524 11.13 32.84 2.85
N VAL A 525 10.76 32.40 4.06
CA VAL A 525 11.39 32.86 5.30
C VAL A 525 12.42 31.84 5.77
N THR A 526 13.67 32.27 5.86
CA THR A 526 14.79 31.48 6.37
C THR A 526 14.85 31.56 7.90
N GLY A 527 14.92 30.40 8.56
CA GLY A 527 15.03 30.27 10.02
C GLY A 527 14.15 29.17 10.62
N GLY A 528 14.49 28.74 11.82
CA GLY A 528 13.78 27.76 12.65
C GLY A 528 12.51 28.32 13.25
N ARG A 529 11.51 27.47 13.35
CA ARG A 529 10.13 27.73 13.77
C ARG A 529 9.94 27.36 15.24
N ILE A 530 8.77 27.69 15.80
CA ILE A 530 8.46 27.37 17.19
C ILE A 530 8.64 25.87 17.44
N GLY A 531 9.55 25.52 18.36
CA GLY A 531 9.90 24.13 18.68
C GLY A 531 11.20 23.62 18.05
N ASP A 532 11.70 24.27 17.00
CA ASP A 532 12.96 23.88 16.36
C ASP A 532 14.15 24.18 17.26
N VAL A 533 15.11 23.27 17.33
CA VAL A 533 16.32 23.46 18.13
C VAL A 533 17.12 24.64 17.59
N CYS A 534 17.63 25.47 18.50
CA CYS A 534 18.40 26.66 18.16
C CYS A 534 19.54 26.88 19.14
N GLU A 535 20.59 27.55 18.68
CA GLU A 535 21.72 27.96 19.52
C GLU A 535 21.78 29.48 19.71
N ARG A 536 21.24 30.25 18.76
CA ARG A 536 21.18 31.72 18.77
C ARG A 536 19.94 32.22 18.04
N ASP A 537 19.52 33.46 18.33
CA ASP A 537 18.29 34.05 17.76
C ASP A 537 18.26 34.06 16.23
N SER A 538 19.41 34.19 15.57
CA SER A 538 19.50 34.14 14.10
C SER A 538 19.24 32.76 13.50
N ASN A 539 19.17 31.71 14.32
CA ASN A 539 18.69 30.40 13.88
C ASN A 539 17.16 30.37 13.80
N CYS A 540 16.43 31.38 14.27
CA CYS A 540 14.98 31.41 14.29
C CYS A 540 14.43 32.41 13.28
N ILE A 541 13.18 32.19 12.86
CA ILE A 541 12.45 33.16 12.04
C ILE A 541 12.36 34.52 12.75
N SER A 542 12.48 35.60 11.98
CA SER A 542 12.32 36.97 12.47
C SER A 542 11.04 37.13 13.30
N GLY A 543 11.20 37.52 14.58
CA GLY A 543 10.11 37.63 15.55
C GLY A 543 10.18 36.60 16.69
N LEU A 544 10.89 35.48 16.49
CA LEU A 544 11.17 34.50 17.52
C LEU A 544 12.48 34.80 18.25
N LYS A 545 12.68 34.18 19.41
CA LYS A 545 13.93 34.16 20.16
C LYS A 545 14.37 32.73 20.38
N CYS A 546 15.67 32.51 20.49
CA CYS A 546 16.22 31.22 20.82
C CYS A 546 16.30 31.02 22.34
N ASN A 547 15.76 29.90 22.82
CA ASN A 547 15.98 29.43 24.19
C ASN A 547 15.97 27.91 24.22
N LYS A 548 17.05 27.29 23.71
CA LYS A 548 17.17 25.85 23.37
C LYS A 548 16.31 25.43 22.18
N ILE A 549 15.09 25.91 22.13
CA ILE A 549 14.22 25.89 20.95
C ILE A 549 13.87 27.32 20.55
N CYS A 550 13.59 27.51 19.27
CA CYS A 550 12.96 28.71 18.77
C CYS A 550 11.60 28.83 19.43
N GLN A 551 11.36 29.98 20.04
CA GLN A 551 10.18 30.24 20.84
C GLN A 551 9.74 31.69 20.69
N ARG A 552 8.52 31.98 21.14
CA ARG A 552 8.04 33.36 21.22
C ARG A 552 8.84 34.16 22.25
N ARG A 553 8.89 35.48 22.06
CA ARG A 553 9.58 36.37 23.03
C ARG A 553 8.95 36.32 24.42
N ASP A 554 7.64 36.09 24.51
CA ASP A 554 6.90 35.98 25.77
C ASP A 554 6.65 34.53 26.20
N GLY A 555 7.32 33.56 25.55
CA GLY A 555 7.11 32.13 25.76
C GLY A 555 5.97 31.56 24.91
N ASN A 556 6.05 30.25 24.67
CA ASN A 556 5.14 29.45 23.87
C ASN A 556 3.79 29.27 24.57
N LEU A 557 2.72 29.21 23.77
CA LEU A 557 1.33 29.10 24.20
C LEU A 557 0.98 27.67 24.65
N ILE A 558 -0.14 27.52 25.36
CA ILE A 558 -0.63 26.19 25.77
C ILE A 558 -0.82 25.30 24.54
N GLY A 559 -0.28 24.08 24.60
CA GLY A 559 -0.25 23.11 23.51
C GLY A 559 1.00 23.20 22.62
N GLU A 560 1.78 24.28 22.70
CA GLU A 560 3.01 24.44 21.92
C GLU A 560 4.21 23.70 22.57
N PRO A 561 5.26 23.37 21.80
CA PRO A 561 6.44 22.67 22.30
C PRO A 561 7.18 23.46 23.39
N CYS A 562 7.75 22.76 24.35
CA CYS A 562 8.61 23.33 25.38
C CYS A 562 9.74 22.38 25.75
N VAL A 563 10.79 22.93 26.36
CA VAL A 563 11.90 22.15 26.89
C VAL A 563 12.07 22.47 28.37
N ASN A 564 12.03 21.45 29.23
CA ASN A 564 12.09 21.64 30.69
C ASN A 564 13.49 22.09 31.19
N THR A 565 14.53 21.93 30.36
CA THR A 565 15.90 22.39 30.63
C THR A 565 16.18 23.81 30.13
N ALA A 566 15.20 24.49 29.51
CA ALA A 566 15.40 25.84 29.03
C ALA A 566 15.48 26.85 30.20
N PRO A 567 16.52 27.70 30.26
CA PRO A 567 16.64 28.73 31.30
C PRO A 567 15.41 29.64 31.33
N GLY A 568 14.77 29.76 32.51
CA GLY A 568 13.54 30.56 32.68
C GLY A 568 12.29 29.97 32.02
N GLY A 569 12.36 28.75 31.50
CA GLY A 569 11.26 28.06 30.83
C GLY A 569 11.00 28.55 29.41
N ASN A 570 10.24 27.74 28.66
CA ASN A 570 9.78 28.12 27.31
C ASN A 570 8.31 28.49 27.23
N CYS A 571 7.52 28.29 28.27
CA CYS A 571 6.07 28.48 28.22
C CYS A 571 5.64 29.82 28.80
N ASN A 572 4.69 30.49 28.14
CA ASN A 572 4.06 31.69 28.68
C ASN A 572 3.37 31.39 30.03
N SER A 573 2.71 30.23 30.13
CA SER A 573 2.13 29.72 31.38
C SER A 573 3.15 29.37 32.46
N GLN A 574 4.45 29.37 32.15
CA GLN A 574 5.53 28.90 33.01
C GLN A 574 5.43 27.40 33.39
N ALA A 575 4.55 26.64 32.74
CA ALA A 575 4.36 25.22 33.00
C ALA A 575 4.60 24.40 31.72
N CYS A 576 5.63 23.57 31.75
CA CYS A 576 5.99 22.63 30.68
C CYS A 576 5.71 21.21 31.18
N SER A 577 4.73 20.54 30.57
CA SER A 577 4.40 19.15 30.89
C SER A 577 5.28 18.21 30.08
N THR A 578 6.22 17.56 30.76
CA THR A 578 7.07 16.51 30.19
C THR A 578 6.67 15.15 30.76
N PHE A 579 6.54 14.13 29.91
CA PHE A 579 6.26 12.77 30.39
C PHE A 579 7.58 12.07 30.73
N GLY A 580 7.79 11.69 32.00
CA GLY A 580 8.99 10.97 32.44
C GLY A 580 10.28 11.82 32.43
N SER A 581 11.43 11.20 32.12
CA SER A 581 12.76 11.84 32.03
C SER A 581 12.99 12.65 30.75
N ASN A 582 11.94 12.87 29.94
CA ASN A 582 12.06 13.56 28.66
C ASN A 582 12.35 15.06 28.85
N VAL A 583 13.23 15.58 27.99
CA VAL A 583 13.67 16.98 28.02
C VAL A 583 12.68 17.90 27.30
N VAL A 584 11.87 17.34 26.39
CA VAL A 584 10.88 18.05 25.57
C VAL A 584 9.46 17.69 26.02
N GLY A 585 8.57 18.67 26.01
CA GLY A 585 7.17 18.54 26.44
C GLY A 585 6.26 19.53 25.74
N THR A 586 5.07 19.73 26.32
CA THR A 586 4.08 20.69 25.84
C THR A 586 3.73 21.70 26.92
N CYS A 587 3.53 22.96 26.52
CA CYS A 587 3.09 23.99 27.44
C CYS A 587 1.67 23.71 27.91
N VAL A 588 1.46 23.76 29.23
CA VAL A 588 0.15 23.48 29.85
C VAL A 588 -0.28 24.64 30.73
N ILE A 589 -1.54 24.66 31.15
CA ILE A 589 -2.00 25.61 32.16
C ILE A 589 -1.25 25.30 33.45
N LYS A 590 -0.72 26.34 34.11
CA LYS A 590 -0.12 26.19 35.44
C LYS A 590 -1.23 25.76 36.41
N PRO A 591 -1.08 24.62 37.11
CA PRO A 591 -2.09 24.15 38.03
C PRO A 591 -2.39 25.15 39.15
#